data_AF-A0A533XTH2-F1
#
_entry.id   AF-A0A533XTH2-F1
#
_cell.length_a   1.000
_cell.length_b   1.000
_cell.length_c   1.000
_cell.angle_alpha   90.00
_cell.angle_beta   90.00
_cell.angle_gamma   90.00
#
_symmetry.space_group_name_H-M   'P 1'
#
loop_
_entity.id
_entity.type
_entity.pdbx_description
1 polymer ?
#
loop_
_entity_poly.entity_id
_entity_poly.type
_entity_poly.pdbx_seq_one_letter_code
_entity_poly.pdbx_strand_id
1 'polypeptide(L)'
;MRRILKYSLLALGILAGSHHLWLAIKAWFVFRNDEPFPLYIFMFAGPLSTLPASITAFFKPKVGGTWLICGSILAFIAAMVTAGPKRDLDTAMWFFTNYSAPMLVLGIAVFLLARKGKVTEKPN
;
A
#
# COMPACT_ATOMS: atom_id res chain seq x y z
N MET A 1 -19.14 -1.08 17.30
CA MET A 1 -17.78 -1.63 17.08
C MET A 1 -17.33 -1.61 15.61
N ARG A 2 -18.08 -2.15 14.64
CA ARG A 2 -17.68 -2.21 13.21
C ARG A 2 -17.44 -0.84 12.55
N ARG A 3 -18.26 0.17 12.85
CA ARG A 3 -18.08 1.55 12.34
C ARG A 3 -16.77 2.16 12.86
N ILE A 4 -16.52 2.05 14.16
CA ILE A 4 -15.28 2.52 14.79
C ILE A 4 -14.08 1.88 14.10
N LEU A 5 -14.07 0.55 13.91
CA LEU A 5 -12.97 -0.15 13.24
C LEU A 5 -12.77 0.31 11.79
N LYS A 6 -13.85 0.57 11.03
CA LYS A 6 -13.75 1.14 9.68
C LYS A 6 -13.11 2.54 9.69
N TYR A 7 -13.53 3.41 10.59
CA TYR A 7 -12.96 4.76 10.69
C TYR A 7 -11.52 4.74 11.19
N SER A 8 -11.18 3.84 12.12
CA SER A 8 -9.79 3.64 12.55
C SER A 8 -8.90 3.17 11.39
N LEU A 9 -9.36 2.22 10.57
CA LEU A 9 -8.62 1.79 9.38
C LEU A 9 -8.48 2.89 8.34
N LEU A 10 -9.51 3.71 8.14
CA LEU A 10 -9.42 4.88 7.26
C LEU A 10 -8.39 5.88 7.80
N ALA A 11 -8.41 6.18 9.09
CA ALA A 11 -7.46 7.09 9.71
C ALA A 11 -6.02 6.58 9.59
N LEU A 12 -5.78 5.29 9.88
CA LEU A 12 -4.48 4.65 9.68
C LEU A 12 -4.04 4.68 8.21
N GLY A 13 -4.96 4.41 7.28
CA GLY A 13 -4.70 4.46 5.84
C GLY A 13 -4.39 5.87 5.34
N ILE A 14 -5.04 6.90 5.88
CA ILE A 14 -4.72 8.30 5.60
C ILE A 14 -3.34 8.64 6.14
N LEU A 15 -3.02 8.30 7.40
CA LEU A 15 -1.71 8.58 7.98
C LEU A 15 -0.57 7.92 7.20
N ALA A 16 -0.68 6.61 6.93
CA ALA A 16 0.30 5.88 6.14
C ALA A 16 0.38 6.39 4.70
N GLY A 17 -0.78 6.64 4.08
CA GLY A 17 -0.87 7.17 2.72
C GLY A 17 -0.29 8.57 2.57
N SER A 18 -0.50 9.47 3.53
CA SER A 18 0.08 10.81 3.54
C SER A 18 1.60 10.75 3.72
N HIS A 19 2.10 9.88 4.59
CA HIS A 19 3.54 9.64 4.75
C HIS A 19 4.16 9.13 3.43
N HIS A 20 3.55 8.13 2.80
CA HIS A 20 3.98 7.60 1.51
C HIS A 20 3.92 8.64 0.39
N LEU A 21 2.84 9.42 0.30
CA LEU A 21 2.69 10.47 -0.70
C LEU A 21 3.76 11.54 -0.53
N TRP A 22 4.08 11.93 0.71
CA TRP A 22 5.15 12.88 0.99
C TRP A 22 6.52 12.37 0.50
N LEU A 23 6.83 11.10 0.77
CA LEU A 23 8.05 10.46 0.27
C LEU A 23 8.07 10.40 -1.26
N ALA A 24 6.94 10.07 -1.89
CA ALA A 24 6.80 9.99 -3.33
C ALA A 24 6.99 11.34 -4.01
N ILE A 25 6.41 12.41 -3.45
CA ILE A 25 6.56 13.77 -3.96
C ILE A 25 8.03 14.19 -3.88
N LYS A 26 8.69 13.95 -2.74
CA LYS A 26 10.13 14.21 -2.61
C LYS A 26 10.95 13.45 -3.65
N ALA A 27 10.66 12.16 -3.84
CA ALA A 27 11.35 11.34 -4.81
C ALA A 27 11.11 11.81 -6.26
N TRP A 28 9.89 12.25 -6.58
CA TRP A 28 9.53 12.76 -7.91
C TRP A 28 10.35 13.98 -8.32
N PHE A 29 10.70 14.85 -7.39
CA PHE A 29 11.56 16.01 -7.65
C PHE A 29 13.06 15.68 -7.72
N VAL A 30 13.45 14.48 -7.30
CA VAL A 30 14.84 14.00 -7.38
C VAL A 30 15.07 13.16 -8.63
N PHE A 31 14.03 12.47 -9.13
CA PHE A 31 14.14 11.64 -10.32
C PHE A 31 14.41 12.44 -11.58
N ARG A 32 15.32 11.88 -12.39
CA ARG A 32 15.71 12.38 -13.71
C ARG A 32 15.16 11.45 -14.80
N ASN A 33 15.18 11.90 -16.06
CA ASN A 33 14.66 11.13 -17.20
C ASN A 33 15.36 9.77 -17.42
N ASP A 34 16.53 9.61 -16.82
CA ASP A 34 17.46 8.49 -16.94
C ASP A 34 17.27 7.41 -15.86
N GLU A 35 16.24 7.54 -15.00
CA GLU A 35 15.92 6.54 -13.98
C GLU A 35 15.33 5.24 -14.58
N PRO A 36 15.62 4.08 -13.98
CA PRO A 36 15.19 2.79 -14.51
C PRO A 36 13.68 2.59 -14.39
N PHE A 37 13.06 1.97 -15.41
CA PHE A 37 11.61 1.71 -15.46
C PHE A 37 11.00 1.09 -14.18
N PRO A 38 11.63 0.11 -13.51
CA PRO A 38 11.11 -0.46 -12.26
C PRO A 38 10.90 0.57 -11.14
N LEU A 39 11.64 1.68 -11.12
CA LEU A 39 11.48 2.72 -10.10
C LEU A 39 10.13 3.44 -10.22
N TYR A 40 9.66 3.65 -11.46
CA TYR A 40 8.32 4.19 -11.71
C TYR A 40 7.23 3.21 -11.26
N ILE A 41 7.41 1.90 -11.49
CA ILE A 41 6.48 0.89 -10.98
C ILE A 41 6.42 0.94 -9.45
N PHE A 42 7.57 0.98 -8.78
CA PHE A 42 7.65 1.10 -7.32
C PHE A 42 6.84 2.30 -6.82
N MET A 43 7.06 3.46 -7.43
CA MET A 43 6.38 4.72 -7.12
C MET A 43 4.86 4.65 -7.27
N PHE A 44 4.38 4.24 -8.45
CA PHE A 44 2.94 4.24 -8.76
C PHE A 44 2.21 3.10 -8.05
N ALA A 45 2.79 1.90 -7.99
CA ALA A 45 2.17 0.76 -7.34
C ALA A 45 2.25 0.82 -5.80
N GLY A 46 3.20 1.58 -5.25
CA GLY A 46 3.40 1.71 -3.82
C GLY A 46 3.06 3.11 -3.28
N PRO A 47 4.06 4.00 -3.09
CA PRO A 47 3.87 5.25 -2.36
C PRO A 47 2.74 6.16 -2.87
N LEU A 48 2.67 6.39 -4.20
CA LEU A 48 1.65 7.28 -4.77
C LEU A 48 0.23 6.72 -4.67
N SER A 49 0.07 5.39 -4.75
CA SER A 49 -1.25 4.79 -4.76
C SER A 49 -1.76 4.39 -3.37
N THR A 50 -0.93 4.42 -2.33
CA THR A 50 -1.32 4.02 -0.97
C THR A 50 -2.51 4.83 -0.45
N LEU A 51 -2.44 6.16 -0.58
CA LEU A 51 -3.50 7.05 -0.11
C LEU A 51 -4.83 6.88 -0.89
N PRO A 52 -4.85 6.99 -2.23
CA PRO A 52 -6.10 6.79 -2.98
C PRO A 52 -6.63 5.37 -2.84
N ALA A 53 -5.78 4.35 -2.69
CA ALA A 53 -6.21 2.98 -2.44
C ALA A 53 -6.83 2.80 -1.05
N SER A 54 -6.29 3.47 -0.03
CA SER A 54 -6.85 3.47 1.34
C SER A 54 -8.22 4.15 1.39
N ILE A 55 -8.38 5.29 0.71
CA ILE A 55 -9.69 5.96 0.56
C ILE A 55 -10.66 5.07 -0.22
N THR A 56 -10.20 4.50 -1.33
CA THR A 56 -11.01 3.57 -2.14
C THR A 56 -11.43 2.35 -1.34
N ALA A 57 -10.57 1.82 -0.48
CA ALA A 57 -10.86 0.67 0.38
C ALA A 57 -11.96 0.95 1.40
N PHE A 58 -12.15 2.21 1.82
CA PHE A 58 -13.24 2.58 2.71
C PHE A 58 -14.61 2.45 2.02
N PHE A 59 -14.75 2.92 0.78
CA PHE A 59 -16.00 2.87 0.01
C PHE A 59 -16.21 1.53 -0.70
N LYS A 60 -15.14 0.99 -1.30
CA LYS A 60 -15.10 -0.25 -2.07
C LYS A 60 -14.01 -1.18 -1.52
N PRO A 61 -14.25 -1.87 -0.39
CA PRO A 61 -13.24 -2.68 0.30
C PRO A 61 -12.56 -3.74 -0.57
N LYS A 62 -13.29 -4.36 -1.48
CA LYS A 62 -12.72 -5.34 -2.41
C LYS A 62 -11.70 -4.71 -3.35
N VAL A 63 -12.04 -3.59 -3.97
CA VAL A 63 -11.19 -2.94 -4.98
C VAL A 63 -9.96 -2.33 -4.31
N GLY A 64 -10.16 -1.49 -3.30
CA GLY A 64 -9.06 -0.84 -2.60
C GLY A 64 -8.19 -1.84 -1.82
N GLY A 65 -8.80 -2.83 -1.17
CA GLY A 65 -8.08 -3.90 -0.47
C GLY A 65 -7.23 -4.76 -1.40
N THR A 66 -7.77 -5.17 -2.55
CA THR A 66 -6.98 -5.90 -3.58
C THR A 66 -5.81 -5.05 -4.05
N TRP A 67 -6.04 -3.77 -4.35
CA TRP A 67 -4.97 -2.89 -4.81
C TRP A 67 -3.88 -2.69 -3.75
N LEU A 68 -4.24 -2.51 -2.48
CA LEU A 68 -3.26 -2.39 -1.39
C LEU A 68 -2.35 -3.63 -1.29
N ILE A 69 -2.91 -4.84 -1.46
CA ILE A 69 -2.13 -6.08 -1.43
C ILE A 69 -1.29 -6.25 -2.69
N CYS A 70 -1.91 -6.17 -3.88
CA CYS A 70 -1.19 -6.37 -5.14
C CYS A 70 -0.15 -5.27 -5.37
N GLY A 71 -0.50 -4.02 -5.07
CA GLY A 71 0.38 -2.86 -5.13
C GLY A 71 1.57 -2.99 -4.19
N SER A 72 1.37 -3.48 -2.96
CA SER A 72 2.45 -3.80 -2.03
C SER A 72 3.47 -4.79 -2.62
N ILE A 73 2.99 -5.88 -3.23
CA ILE A 73 3.84 -6.92 -3.81
C ILE A 73 4.58 -6.37 -5.03
N LEU A 74 3.86 -5.68 -5.93
CA LEU A 74 4.45 -5.07 -7.13
C LEU A 74 5.52 -4.04 -6.75
N ALA A 75 5.23 -3.17 -5.77
CA ALA A 75 6.18 -2.19 -5.28
C ALA A 75 7.43 -2.87 -4.69
N PHE A 76 7.25 -3.92 -3.89
CA PHE A 76 8.39 -4.65 -3.31
C PHE A 76 9.29 -5.25 -4.39
N ILE A 77 8.71 -5.96 -5.35
CA ILE A 77 9.45 -6.60 -6.45
C ILE A 77 10.17 -5.52 -7.26
N ALA A 78 9.49 -4.43 -7.59
CA ALA A 78 10.06 -3.33 -8.35
C ALA A 78 11.24 -2.65 -7.61
N ALA A 79 11.15 -2.47 -6.30
CA ALA A 79 12.24 -1.98 -5.47
C ALA A 79 13.43 -2.96 -5.48
N MET A 80 13.19 -4.26 -5.38
CA MET A 80 14.24 -5.30 -5.40
C MET A 80 14.92 -5.47 -6.76
N VAL A 81 14.21 -5.18 -7.85
CA VAL A 81 14.80 -5.09 -9.19
C VAL A 81 15.68 -3.83 -9.28
N THR A 82 15.19 -2.70 -8.76
CA THR A 82 15.93 -1.42 -8.80
C THR A 82 17.20 -1.43 -7.96
N ALA A 83 17.19 -2.10 -6.79
CA ALA A 83 18.37 -2.24 -5.93
C ALA A 83 19.53 -3.02 -6.58
N GLY A 84 19.28 -3.72 -7.70
CA GLY A 84 20.32 -4.39 -8.47
C GLY A 84 20.95 -5.60 -7.75
N PRO A 85 22.20 -5.99 -8.09
CA PRO A 85 22.86 -7.18 -7.55
C PRO A 85 23.31 -7.07 -6.09
N LYS A 86 23.40 -5.85 -5.54
CA LYS A 86 23.76 -5.59 -4.14
C LYS A 86 22.54 -5.72 -3.23
N ARG A 87 21.82 -6.84 -3.34
CA ARG A 87 20.65 -7.18 -2.52
C ARG A 87 21.09 -7.61 -1.13
N ASP A 88 21.53 -6.68 -0.31
CA ASP A 88 21.67 -7.00 1.11
C ASP A 88 20.28 -7.18 1.74
N LEU A 89 20.23 -7.97 2.81
CA LEU A 89 18.99 -8.25 3.53
C LEU A 89 18.43 -6.98 4.16
N ASP A 90 19.29 -6.06 4.59
CA ASP A 90 18.93 -4.83 5.29
C ASP A 90 18.15 -3.86 4.39
N THR A 91 18.56 -3.71 3.14
CA THR A 91 17.91 -2.91 2.10
C THR A 91 16.55 -3.51 1.75
N ALA A 92 16.49 -4.83 1.59
CA ALA A 92 15.24 -5.54 1.34
C ALA A 92 14.26 -5.36 2.52
N MET A 93 14.74 -5.53 3.75
CA MET A 93 13.95 -5.30 4.96
C MET A 93 13.49 -3.85 5.07
N TRP A 94 14.35 -2.89 4.73
CA TRP A 94 14.01 -1.48 4.76
C TRP A 94 12.89 -1.14 3.77
N PHE A 95 12.99 -1.59 2.51
CA PHE A 95 11.92 -1.40 1.53
C PHE A 95 10.63 -2.09 1.93
N PHE A 96 10.73 -3.32 2.44
CA PHE A 96 9.56 -4.07 2.89
C PHE A 96 8.85 -3.35 4.03
N THR A 97 9.57 -2.98 5.08
CA THR A 97 8.99 -2.37 6.29
C THR A 97 8.44 -0.97 6.06
N ASN A 98 9.11 -0.16 5.24
CA ASN A 98 8.73 1.25 5.05
C ASN A 98 7.68 1.46 3.96
N TYR A 99 7.54 0.56 2.98
CA TYR A 99 6.63 0.77 1.86
C TYR A 99 5.61 -0.35 1.68
N SER A 100 6.05 -1.61 1.63
CA SER A 100 5.17 -2.73 1.32
C SER A 100 4.32 -3.18 2.50
N ALA A 101 4.93 -3.37 3.68
CA ALA A 101 4.25 -3.85 4.88
C ALA A 101 3.07 -2.98 5.30
N PRO A 102 3.16 -1.63 5.33
CA PRO A 102 2.01 -0.78 5.68
C PRO A 102 0.81 -1.00 4.75
N MET A 103 1.06 -1.08 3.44
CA MET A 103 0.02 -1.34 2.45
C MET A 103 -0.57 -2.74 2.61
N LEU A 104 0.29 -3.75 2.78
CA LEU A 104 -0.13 -5.13 2.94
C LEU A 104 -1.02 -5.32 4.18
N VAL A 105 -0.59 -4.77 5.32
CA VAL A 105 -1.33 -4.81 6.58
C VAL A 105 -2.69 -4.12 6.43
N LEU A 106 -2.74 -2.93 5.83
CA LEU A 106 -3.99 -2.23 5.56
C LEU A 106 -4.92 -3.03 4.64
N GLY A 107 -4.39 -3.59 3.56
CA GLY A 107 -5.14 -4.41 2.61
C GLY A 107 -5.74 -5.66 3.26
N ILE A 108 -4.94 -6.40 4.03
CA ILE A 108 -5.40 -7.58 4.78
C ILE A 108 -6.48 -7.18 5.80
N ALA A 109 -6.26 -6.11 6.56
CA ALA A 109 -7.22 -5.64 7.56
C ALA A 109 -8.57 -5.26 6.93
N VAL A 110 -8.55 -4.59 5.76
CA VAL A 110 -9.75 -4.25 4.98
C VAL A 110 -10.49 -5.52 4.55
N PHE A 111 -9.79 -6.54 4.05
CA PHE A 111 -10.40 -7.81 3.64
C PHE A 111 -11.05 -8.55 4.80
N LEU A 112 -10.35 -8.65 5.94
CA LEU A 112 -10.89 -9.29 7.13
C LEU A 112 -12.17 -8.59 7.61
N LEU A 113 -12.18 -7.25 7.57
CA LEU A 113 -13.35 -6.46 7.95
C LEU A 113 -14.51 -6.60 6.95
N ALA A 114 -14.21 -6.65 5.65
CA ALA A 114 -15.20 -6.85 4.60
C ALA A 114 -15.84 -8.26 4.69
N ARG A 115 -15.05 -9.29 5.01
CA ARG A 115 -15.53 -10.66 5.18
C ARG A 115 -16.46 -10.80 6.38
N LYS A 116 -16.06 -10.26 7.54
CA LYS A 116 -16.92 -10.24 8.75
C LYS A 116 -18.25 -9.54 8.50
N GLY A 117 -18.26 -8.51 7.66
CA GLY A 117 -19.46 -7.78 7.28
C GLY A 117 -20.52 -8.57 6.50
N LYS A 118 -20.09 -9.54 5.70
CA LYS A 118 -20.99 -10.38 4.90
C LYS A 118 -21.61 -11.53 5.68
N VAL A 119 -20.92 -12.00 6.72
CA VAL A 119 -21.40 -13.11 7.56
C VAL A 119 -22.62 -12.70 8.39
N THR A 120 -22.68 -11.44 8.81
CA THR A 120 -23.80 -10.89 9.60
C THR A 120 -25.05 -10.55 8.79
N GLU A 121 -24.98 -10.55 7.45
CA GLU A 121 -26.09 -10.17 6.56
C GLU A 121 -26.76 -11.38 5.88
N LYS A 122 -26.38 -12.61 6.21
CA LYS A 122 -27.16 -13.79 5.80
C LYS A 122 -28.42 -13.87 6.68
N PRO A 123 -29.63 -13.66 6.14
CA PRO A 123 -30.85 -14.02 6.85
C PRO A 123 -30.93 -15.55 6.89
N ASN A 124 -31.32 -16.08 8.04
CA ASN A 124 -31.83 -17.45 8.14
C ASN A 124 -33.10 -17.61 7.30
#